data_AF-A0A7C2A5Z2-F1
#
_entry.id   AF-A0A7C2A5Z2-F1
#
_cell.length_a   1.000
_cell.length_b   1.000
_cell.length_c   1.000
_cell.angle_alpha   90.00
_cell.angle_beta   90.00
_cell.angle_gamma   90.00
#
_symmetry.space_group_name_H-M   'P 1'
#
loop_
_entity.id
_entity.type
_entity.pdbx_description
1 polymer ?
#
loop_
_entity_poly.entity_id
_entity_poly.type
_entity_poly.pdbx_seq_one_letter_code
_entity_poly.pdbx_strand_id
1 'polypeptide(L)' 'MEVQLKVAGARQEDVGRGVVRIDKKFQRKINVVQGDVVEIIGNRETAALVIDAYPDDIGLDIIRMDGLIRKNAKTTMG' A
#
# COMPACT_ATOMS: atom_id res chain seq x y z
N MET A 1 1.69 13.90 -7.05
CA MET A 1 0.66 13.11 -7.77
C MET A 1 0.20 12.02 -6.82
N GLU A 2 -1.10 11.72 -6.78
CA GLU A 2 -1.67 10.76 -5.84
C GLU A 2 -2.60 9.77 -6.55
N VAL A 3 -2.85 8.64 -5.91
CA VAL A 3 -3.81 7.63 -6.36
C VAL A 3 -4.65 7.17 -5.18
N GLN A 4 -5.92 6.89 -5.42
CA GLN A 4 -6.81 6.31 -4.41
C GLN A 4 -6.97 4.82 -4.67
N LEU A 5 -6.78 4.02 -3.63
CA LEU A 5 -6.80 2.56 -3.68
C LEU A 5 -7.61 2.01 -2.52
N LYS A 6 -8.24 0.85 -2.75
CA LYS A 6 -8.99 0.14 -1.71
C LYS A 6 -8.04 -0.58 -0.76
N VAL A 7 -8.33 -0.53 0.53
CA VAL A 7 -7.46 -1.14 1.55
C VAL A 7 -7.74 -2.62 1.65
N ALA A 8 -6.73 -3.44 1.34
CA ALA A 8 -6.74 -4.88 1.51
C ALA A 8 -5.78 -5.32 2.63
N GLY A 9 -6.09 -6.46 3.25
CA GLY A 9 -5.22 -7.04 4.28
C GLY A 9 -3.89 -7.55 3.70
N ALA A 10 -2.78 -7.27 4.39
CA ALA A 10 -1.50 -7.90 4.11
C ALA A 10 -1.55 -9.43 4.25
N ARG A 11 -0.71 -10.15 3.49
CA ARG A 11 -0.42 -11.57 3.73
C ARG A 11 0.51 -11.70 4.94
N GLN A 12 0.54 -12.88 5.56
CA GLN A 12 1.31 -13.13 6.79
C GLN A 12 2.80 -12.77 6.67
N GLU A 13 3.38 -12.94 5.47
CA GLU A 13 4.79 -12.64 5.15
C GLU A 13 5.13 -11.13 5.10
N ASP A 14 4.13 -10.25 5.05
CA ASP A 14 4.31 -8.80 4.99
C ASP A 14 4.05 -8.11 6.35
N VAL A 15 3.47 -8.83 7.32
CA VAL A 15 3.08 -8.26 8.62
C VAL A 15 4.32 -7.81 9.39
N GLY A 16 4.28 -6.58 9.92
CA GLY A 16 5.35 -6.00 10.72
C GLY A 16 6.56 -5.51 9.93
N ARG A 17 6.54 -5.61 8.60
CA ARG A 17 7.69 -5.25 7.75
C ARG A 17 7.72 -3.79 7.29
N GLY A 18 6.65 -3.03 7.56
CA GLY A 18 6.56 -1.63 7.12
C GLY A 18 6.45 -1.49 5.60
N VAL A 19 5.84 -2.47 4.92
CA VAL A 19 5.67 -2.49 3.46
C VAL A 19 4.21 -2.36 3.06
N VAL A 20 3.98 -1.79 1.89
CA VAL A 20 2.69 -1.83 1.19
C VAL A 20 2.87 -2.35 -0.22
N ARG A 21 1.90 -3.15 -0.68
CA ARG A 21 1.92 -3.70 -2.04
C ARG A 21 0.89 -3.02 -2.92
N ILE A 22 1.33 -2.54 -4.08
CA ILE A 22 0.50 -1.92 -5.11
C ILE A 22 0.95 -2.34 -6.51
N ASP A 23 -0.01 -2.39 -7.44
CA ASP A 23 0.25 -2.74 -8.85
C ASP A 23 1.24 -1.73 -9.48
N LYS A 24 2.16 -2.23 -10.32
CA LYS A 24 3.11 -1.42 -11.09
C LYS A 24 2.44 -0.28 -11.84
N LYS A 25 1.18 -0.43 -12.27
CA LYS A 25 0.44 0.66 -12.93
C LYS A 25 0.27 1.88 -12.02
N PHE A 26 0.08 1.69 -10.71
CA PHE A 26 -0.03 2.77 -9.75
C PHE A 26 1.33 3.33 -9.37
N GLN A 27 2.34 2.47 -9.18
CA GLN A 27 3.72 2.89 -8.96
C GLN A 27 4.18 3.88 -10.06
N ARG A 28 3.92 3.54 -11.34
CA ARG A 28 4.20 4.43 -12.48
C ARG A 28 3.42 5.75 -12.43
N LYS A 29 2.13 5.72 -12.04
CA LYS A 29 1.30 6.93 -11.96
C LYS A 29 1.81 7.93 -10.92
N ILE A 30 2.38 7.45 -9.81
CA ILE A 30 2.96 8.30 -8.77
C ILE A 30 4.49 8.43 -8.87
N ASN A 31 5.09 7.91 -9.93
CA ASN A 31 6.52 7.94 -10.22
C ASN A 31 7.40 7.39 -9.08
N VAL A 32 7.05 6.20 -8.59
CA VAL A 32 7.85 5.45 -7.62
C VAL A 32 8.19 4.06 -8.16
N VAL A 33 9.20 3.44 -7.58
CA VAL A 33 9.58 2.06 -7.84
C VAL A 33 9.59 1.24 -6.55
N GLN A 34 9.80 -0.07 -6.69
CA GLN A 34 9.96 -0.95 -5.54
C GLN A 34 11.14 -0.49 -4.67
N GLY A 35 10.91 -0.41 -3.37
CA GLY A 35 11.90 0.03 -2.38
C GLY A 35 11.84 1.52 -2.07
N ASP A 36 11.09 2.31 -2.83
CA ASP A 36 10.85 3.70 -2.47
C ASP A 36 9.88 3.80 -1.29
N VAL A 37 10.03 4.85 -0.49
CA VAL A 37 9.07 5.20 0.55
C VAL A 37 7.94 6.00 -0.07
N VAL A 38 6.71 5.61 0.24
CA VAL A 38 5.50 6.37 -0.11
C VAL A 38 4.81 6.89 1.12
N GLU A 39 4.22 8.07 0.96
CA GLU A 39 3.23 8.60 1.88
C GLU A 39 1.87 7.92 1.64
N ILE A 40 1.19 7.60 2.73
CA ILE A 40 -0.14 7.00 2.75
C ILE A 40 -1.03 7.97 3.51
N ILE A 41 -2.01 8.53 2.80
CA ILE A 41 -2.95 9.51 3.33
C ILE A 41 -4.26 8.78 3.66
N GLY A 42 -4.52 8.58 4.96
CA GLY A 42 -5.83 8.17 5.48
C GLY A 42 -6.49 9.31 6.26
N ASN A 43 -7.10 9.01 7.41
CA ASN A 43 -7.49 10.05 8.38
C ASN A 43 -6.27 10.63 9.13
N ARG A 44 -5.11 10.02 8.95
CA ARG A 44 -3.79 10.50 9.35
C ARG A 44 -2.78 10.06 8.29
N GLU A 45 -1.73 10.85 8.10
CA GLU A 45 -0.62 10.50 7.24
C GLU A 45 0.32 9.50 7.91
N THR A 46 0.84 8.56 7.12
CA THR A 46 1.92 7.66 7.52
C THR A 46 2.78 7.33 6.30
N ALA A 47 3.86 6.57 6.49
CA ALA A 47 4.75 6.18 5.41
C ALA A 47 5.07 4.69 5.45
N ALA A 48 5.35 4.11 4.28
CA ALA A 48 5.76 2.71 4.14
C ALA A 48 6.59 2.51 2.87
N LEU A 49 7.28 1.38 2.78
CA LEU A 49 8.01 0.99 1.58
C LEU A 49 7.07 0.35 0.54
N VAL A 50 7.18 0.75 -0.72
CA VAL A 50 6.45 0.13 -1.82
C VAL A 50 7.09 -1.17 -2.26
N ILE A 51 6.28 -2.19 -2.40
CA ILE A 51 6.61 -3.49 -2.98
C ILE A 51 5.60 -3.83 -4.08
N ASP A 52 5.99 -4.70 -4.99
CA ASP A 52 5.12 -5.18 -6.06
C ASP A 52 3.93 -5.97 -5.50
N ALA A 53 2.76 -5.72 -6.12
CA ALA A 53 1.54 -6.50 -5.91
C ALA A 53 1.78 -7.99 -6.16
N TYR A 54 0.99 -8.85 -5.50
CA TYR A 54 0.94 -10.26 -5.88
C TYR A 54 0.32 -10.39 -7.28
N PRO A 55 0.66 -11.44 -8.05
CA PRO A 55 0.07 -11.67 -9.37
C PRO A 55 -1.46 -11.63 -9.36
N ASP A 56 -2.08 -12.20 -8.32
CA ASP A 56 -3.54 -12.27 -8.18
C ASP A 56 -4.20 -10.91 -7.84
N ASP A 57 -3.41 -9.91 -7.45
CA ASP A 57 -3.90 -8.58 -7.08
C ASP A 57 -3.84 -7.57 -8.25
N ILE A 58 -3.18 -7.95 -9.35
CA ILE A 58 -3.02 -7.09 -10.52
C ILE A 58 -4.40 -6.74 -11.07
N GLY A 59 -4.64 -5.44 -11.27
CA GLY A 59 -5.93 -4.95 -11.76
C GLY A 59 -7.03 -4.75 -10.71
N LEU A 60 -6.84 -5.13 -9.44
CA LEU A 60 -7.87 -5.01 -8.40
C LEU A 60 -8.00 -3.62 -7.76
N ASP A 61 -7.11 -2.68 -8.10
CA ASP A 61 -7.08 -1.31 -7.57
C ASP A 61 -7.00 -1.25 -6.03
N ILE A 62 -6.20 -2.17 -5.47
CA ILE A 62 -5.98 -2.30 -4.03
C ILE A 62 -4.58 -1.87 -3.60
N ILE A 63 -4.47 -1.51 -2.33
CA ILE A 63 -3.24 -1.42 -1.57
C ILE A 63 -3.29 -2.44 -0.44
N ARG A 64 -2.35 -3.40 -0.42
CA ARG A 64 -2.19 -4.30 0.72
C ARG A 64 -1.32 -3.66 1.77
N MET A 65 -1.80 -3.64 3.00
CA MET A 65 -1.06 -3.13 4.15
C MET A 65 -1.47 -3.87 5.43
N ASP A 66 -0.56 -3.94 6.39
CA ASP A 66 -0.80 -4.65 7.65
C ASP A 66 -1.63 -3.82 8.65
N GLY A 67 -1.93 -4.40 9.81
CA GLY A 67 -2.70 -3.72 10.84
C GLY A 67 -2.00 -2.50 11.46
N LEU A 68 -0.67 -2.48 11.48
CA LEU A 68 0.12 -1.39 12.06
C LEU A 68 0.06 -0.15 11.17
N ILE A 69 0.30 -0.32 9.87
CA ILE A 69 0.20 0.76 8.88
C ILE A 69 -1.22 1.32 8.84
N ARG A 70 -2.25 0.45 8.82
CA ARG A 70 -3.65 0.91 8.85
C ARG A 70 -3.97 1.73 10.10
N LYS A 71 -3.52 1.27 11.27
CA LYS A 71 -3.69 1.99 12.54
C LYS A 71 -3.00 3.35 12.52
N ASN A 72 -1.79 3.42 11.96
CA ASN A 72 -1.04 4.66 11.82
C ASN A 72 -1.73 5.65 10.87
N ALA A 73 -2.24 5.15 9.74
CA ALA A 73 -3.03 5.93 8.78
C ALA A 73 -4.46 6.25 9.26
N LYS A 74 -4.88 5.70 10.41
CA LYS A 74 -6.26 5.75 10.91
C LYS A 74 -7.30 5.37 9.85
N THR A 75 -7.05 4.28 9.12
CA THR A 75 -7.95 3.77 8.08
C THR A 75 -8.45 2.35 8.40
N THR A 76 -9.53 1.93 7.75
CA THR A 76 -10.12 0.59 7.86
C THR A 76 -9.96 -0.17 6.53
N MET A 77 -10.45 -1.40 6.46
CA MET A 77 -10.56 -2.11 5.17
C MET A 77 -11.71 -1.52 4.36
N GLY A 78 -11.60 -1.55 3.02
CA GLY A 78 -12.61 -1.01 2.10
C GLY A 78 -12.01 -0.44 0.83
#